data_AF-A0A3N5RAX8-F1
#
_entry.id   AF-A0A3N5RAX8-F1
#
_cell.length_a   1.000
_cell.length_b   1.000
_cell.length_c   1.000
_cell.angle_alpha   90.00
_cell.angle_beta   90.00
_cell.angle_gamma   90.00
#
_symmetry.space_group_name_H-M   'P 1'
#
loop_
_entity.id
_entity.type
_entity.pdbx_description
1 polymer ?
#
loop_
_entity_poly.entity_id
_entity_poly.type
_entity_poly.pdbx_seq_one_letter_code
_entity_poly.pdbx_strand_id
1 'polypeptide(L)'
;MLLRYAVPLVLVTLLTLSGCASMSDVLQSKNEGTVNVYPVNEEEAWKIAMTVLRWEDAETIEEHRDEHYMLTTTGVNLVSAGTLIGVWVEPVNENDTKVTVVTKRKMQT
;
A
#
# COMPACT_ATOMS: atom_id res chain seq x y z
N MET A 1 43.57 -13.79 -16.42
CA MET A 1 43.39 -12.53 -15.65
C MET A 1 41.98 -11.96 -15.75
N LEU A 2 41.32 -12.00 -16.91
CA LEU A 2 39.93 -11.53 -17.11
C LEU A 2 38.87 -12.24 -16.25
N LEU A 3 38.99 -13.55 -16.04
CA LEU A 3 38.04 -14.35 -15.24
C LEU A 3 38.00 -13.97 -13.74
N ARG A 4 39.05 -13.31 -13.24
CA ARG A 4 39.19 -12.94 -11.82
C ARG A 4 38.48 -11.62 -11.48
N TYR A 5 38.17 -10.81 -12.49
CA TYR A 5 37.40 -9.57 -12.37
C TYR A 5 35.91 -9.74 -12.71
N ALA A 6 35.56 -10.84 -13.41
CA ALA A 6 34.16 -11.16 -13.72
C ALA A 6 33.34 -11.49 -12.45
N VAL A 7 33.94 -12.18 -11.48
CA VAL A 7 33.28 -12.58 -10.23
C VAL A 7 32.85 -11.38 -9.36
N PRO A 8 33.71 -10.39 -9.05
CA PRO A 8 33.28 -9.23 -8.28
C PRO A 8 32.33 -8.33 -9.07
N LEU A 9 32.44 -8.27 -10.41
CA LEU A 9 31.57 -7.45 -11.25
C LEU A 9 30.12 -7.97 -11.27
N VAL A 10 29.93 -9.29 -11.30
CA VAL A 10 28.60 -9.93 -11.20
C VAL A 10 28.01 -9.79 -9.79
N LEU A 11 28.85 -9.78 -8.75
CA LEU A 11 28.40 -9.61 -7.36
C LEU A 11 27.89 -8.19 -7.09
N VAL A 12 28.48 -7.17 -7.72
CA VAL A 12 28.08 -5.76 -7.58
C VAL A 12 26.77 -5.46 -8.33
N THR A 13 26.51 -6.09 -9.48
CA THR A 13 25.25 -5.89 -10.22
C THR A 13 24.05 -6.57 -9.56
N LEU A 14 24.25 -7.61 -8.75
CA LEU A 14 23.16 -8.23 -7.97
C LEU A 14 22.68 -7.34 -6.81
N LEU A 15 23.51 -6.42 -6.33
CA LEU A 15 23.20 -5.56 -5.17
C LEU A 15 22.36 -4.31 -5.52
N THR A 16 22.13 -4.02 -6.80
CA THR A 16 21.39 -2.81 -7.24
C THR A 16 19.91 -3.06 -7.54
N LEU A 17 19.35 -4.22 -7.18
CA LEU A 17 17.97 -4.59 -7.48
C LEU A 17 16.96 -4.32 -6.35
N SER A 18 17.40 -3.84 -5.20
CA SER A 18 16.53 -3.62 -4.04
C SER A 18 16.04 -2.17 -3.97
N GLY A 19 14.82 -1.92 -4.45
CA GLY A 19 14.08 -0.71 -4.08
C GLY A 19 13.02 -0.18 -5.05
N CYS A 20 12.29 -1.03 -5.77
CA CYS A 20 11.11 -0.58 -6.52
C CYS A 20 9.86 -0.87 -5.67
N ALA A 21 9.36 0.14 -4.93
CA ALA A 21 8.13 -0.01 -4.14
C ALA A 21 6.94 -0.20 -5.09
N SER A 22 6.37 -1.39 -5.08
CA SER A 22 5.26 -1.83 -5.92
C SER A 22 3.96 -1.92 -5.11
N MET A 23 2.80 -2.05 -5.76
CA MET A 23 1.54 -2.32 -5.04
C MET A 23 1.61 -3.62 -4.22
N SER A 24 2.42 -4.59 -4.65
CA SER A 24 2.68 -5.81 -3.88
C SER A 24 3.35 -5.54 -2.53
N ASP A 25 4.18 -4.50 -2.41
CA ASP A 25 4.80 -4.13 -1.12
C ASP A 25 3.77 -3.56 -0.13
N VAL A 26 2.73 -2.88 -0.62
CA VAL A 26 1.63 -2.39 0.22
C VAL A 26 0.84 -3.56 0.79
N LEU A 27 0.53 -4.56 -0.04
CA LEU A 27 -0.15 -5.77 0.40
C LEU A 27 0.67 -6.56 1.44
N GLN A 28 1.99 -6.68 1.24
CA GLN A 28 2.88 -7.36 2.19
C GLN A 28 3.05 -6.61 3.51
N SER A 29 2.89 -5.29 3.51
CA SER A 29 3.06 -4.45 4.71
C SER A 29 1.78 -4.21 5.50
N LYS A 30 0.68 -4.95 5.24
CA LYS A 30 -0.56 -4.90 6.03
C LYS A 30 -0.29 -4.92 7.55
N ASN A 31 0.62 -5.78 8.00
CA ASN A 31 0.94 -5.94 9.43
C ASN A 31 1.76 -4.78 10.03
N GLU A 32 2.28 -3.87 9.20
CA GLU A 32 3.00 -2.65 9.61
C GLU A 32 2.09 -1.41 9.60
N GLY A 33 0.84 -1.57 9.16
CA GLY A 33 -0.13 -0.48 9.05
C GLY A 33 -0.67 -0.01 10.39
N THR A 34 -1.26 1.19 10.40
CA THR A 34 -2.01 1.69 11.54
C THR A 34 -3.32 0.91 11.66
N VAL A 35 -3.54 0.25 12.79
CA VAL A 35 -4.72 -0.59 13.05
C VAL A 35 -5.59 0.07 14.12
N ASN A 36 -6.90 0.16 13.87
CA ASN A 36 -7.90 0.52 14.87
C ASN A 36 -9.19 -0.29 14.68
N VAL A 37 -9.93 -0.50 15.77
CA VAL A 37 -11.27 -1.12 15.73
C VAL A 37 -12.30 -0.04 15.98
N TYR A 38 -13.33 0.01 15.12
CA TYR A 38 -14.41 0.99 15.18
C TYR A 38 -15.75 0.28 15.41
N PRO A 39 -16.64 0.83 16.25
CA PRO A 39 -17.95 0.24 16.55
C PRO A 39 -18.96 0.58 15.45
N VAL A 40 -18.65 0.16 14.23
CA VAL A 40 -19.51 0.23 13.05
C VAL A 40 -19.44 -1.10 12.29
N ASN A 41 -20.50 -1.43 11.55
CA ASN A 41 -20.47 -2.60 10.68
C ASN A 41 -19.57 -2.38 9.46
N GLU A 42 -19.27 -3.47 8.75
CA GLU A 42 -18.33 -3.46 7.62
C GLU A 42 -18.79 -2.52 6.48
N GLU A 43 -20.09 -2.50 6.16
CA GLU A 43 -20.62 -1.67 5.08
C GLU A 43 -20.47 -0.18 5.38
N GLU A 44 -20.73 0.21 6.63
CA GLU A 44 -20.55 1.58 7.11
C GLU A 44 -19.07 1.97 7.14
N ALA A 45 -18.20 1.10 7.69
CA ALA A 45 -16.75 1.32 7.66
C ALA A 45 -16.23 1.49 6.23
N TRP A 46 -16.74 0.70 5.28
CA TRP A 46 -16.36 0.80 3.88
C TRP A 46 -16.73 2.14 3.27
N LYS A 47 -17.97 2.60 3.50
CA LYS A 47 -18.44 3.92 3.03
C LYS A 47 -17.59 5.04 3.62
N ILE A 48 -17.31 4.98 4.92
CA ILE A 48 -16.44 5.95 5.60
C ILE A 48 -15.05 5.96 4.99
N ALA A 49 -14.43 4.79 4.79
CA ALA A 49 -13.11 4.68 4.18
C ALA A 49 -13.08 5.29 2.76
N MET A 50 -14.07 4.99 1.92
CA MET A 50 -14.20 5.62 0.60
C MET A 50 -14.32 7.14 0.70
N THR A 51 -15.15 7.66 1.61
CA THR A 51 -15.33 9.10 1.80
C THR A 51 -14.02 9.78 2.20
N VAL A 52 -13.28 9.20 3.16
CA VAL A 52 -11.99 9.75 3.59
C VAL A 52 -10.97 9.73 2.47
N LEU A 53 -10.87 8.63 1.71
CA LEU A 53 -9.96 8.58 0.56
C LEU A 53 -10.29 9.64 -0.51
N ARG A 54 -11.57 9.92 -0.73
CA ARG A 54 -12.01 10.98 -1.65
C ARG A 54 -11.69 12.38 -1.15
N TRP A 55 -11.64 12.60 0.17
CA TRP A 55 -11.16 13.87 0.73
C TRP A 55 -9.65 14.08 0.53
N GLU A 56 -8.89 12.99 0.45
CA GLU A 56 -7.44 13.00 0.20
C GLU A 56 -7.07 13.04 -1.30
N ASP A 57 -8.00 13.47 -2.17
CA ASP A 57 -7.83 13.54 -3.63
C ASP A 57 -7.34 12.22 -4.27
N ALA A 58 -7.83 11.09 -3.75
CA ALA A 58 -7.61 9.78 -4.37
C ALA A 58 -8.18 9.73 -5.78
N GLU A 59 -7.31 9.59 -6.79
CA GLU A 59 -7.70 9.56 -8.21
C GLU A 59 -8.60 8.34 -8.49
N THR A 60 -8.03 7.15 -8.32
CA THR A 60 -8.71 5.87 -8.56
C THR A 60 -8.66 5.03 -7.29
N ILE A 61 -9.84 4.63 -6.81
CA ILE A 61 -9.97 3.70 -5.69
C ILE A 61 -10.32 2.34 -6.29
N GLU A 62 -9.40 1.39 -6.15
CA GLU A 62 -9.60 -0.01 -6.53
C GLU A 62 -10.22 -0.74 -5.34
N GLU A 63 -11.45 -1.20 -5.51
CA GLU A 63 -12.20 -1.91 -4.48
C GLU A 63 -12.05 -3.43 -4.65
N HIS A 64 -11.55 -4.10 -3.63
CA HIS A 64 -11.46 -5.55 -3.54
C HIS A 64 -12.37 -6.04 -2.41
N ARG A 65 -13.68 -5.96 -2.62
CA ARG A 65 -14.69 -6.27 -1.58
C ARG A 65 -14.59 -7.69 -1.06
N ASP A 66 -14.40 -8.65 -1.96
CA ASP A 66 -14.26 -10.07 -1.62
C ASP A 66 -13.01 -10.35 -0.77
N GLU A 67 -12.03 -9.44 -0.80
CA GLU A 67 -10.77 -9.54 -0.07
C GLU A 67 -10.69 -8.53 1.10
N HIS A 68 -11.78 -7.80 1.37
CA HIS A 68 -11.91 -6.83 2.46
C HIS A 68 -10.89 -5.68 2.41
N TYR A 69 -10.49 -5.21 1.23
CA TYR A 69 -9.58 -4.07 1.12
C TYR A 69 -9.84 -3.16 -0.09
N MET A 70 -9.27 -1.97 -0.01
CA MET A 70 -9.21 -1.01 -1.11
C MET A 70 -7.80 -0.44 -1.25
N LEU A 71 -7.41 -0.17 -2.49
CA LEU A 71 -6.12 0.43 -2.83
C LEU A 71 -6.33 1.73 -3.57
N THR A 72 -5.46 2.71 -3.33
CA THR A 72 -5.47 3.95 -4.09
C THR A 72 -4.09 4.59 -4.18
N THR A 73 -3.97 5.56 -5.09
CA THR A 73 -2.82 6.44 -5.19
C THR A 73 -3.29 7.89 -5.03
N THR A 74 -2.61 8.66 -4.17
CA THR A 74 -2.85 10.10 -3.97
C THR A 74 -1.60 10.93 -4.27
N GLY A 75 -1.76 12.23 -4.50
CA GLY A 75 -0.64 13.19 -4.52
C GLY A 75 0.38 13.02 -5.65
N VAL A 76 -0.06 12.48 -6.80
CA VAL A 76 0.76 12.44 -8.03
C VAL A 76 1.00 13.89 -8.46
N ASN A 77 2.27 14.29 -8.54
CA ASN A 77 2.67 15.65 -8.89
C ASN A 77 3.98 15.60 -9.70
N LEU A 78 4.41 16.74 -10.27
CA LEU A 78 5.62 16.82 -11.12
C LEU A 78 6.91 16.29 -10.45
N VAL A 79 6.94 16.22 -9.11
CA VAL A 79 8.11 15.83 -8.29
C VAL A 79 7.85 14.54 -7.47
N SER A 80 6.66 13.94 -7.58
CA SER A 80 6.29 12.75 -6.79
C SER A 80 5.48 11.80 -7.64
N ALA A 81 5.90 10.54 -7.67
CA ALA A 81 5.14 9.46 -8.31
C ALA A 81 3.85 9.07 -7.54
N GLY A 82 3.53 9.81 -6.48
CA GLY A 82 2.35 9.63 -5.64
C GLY A 82 2.61 8.82 -4.38
N THR A 83 1.56 8.66 -3.57
CA THR A 83 1.54 7.85 -2.36
C THR A 83 0.57 6.71 -2.56
N LEU A 84 1.02 5.47 -2.38
CA LEU A 84 0.16 4.31 -2.36
C LEU A 84 -0.46 4.17 -0.96
N ILE A 85 -1.78 4.01 -0.94
CA ILE A 85 -2.55 3.81 0.27
C ILE A 85 -3.32 2.50 0.13
N GLY A 86 -3.22 1.63 1.13
CA GLY A 86 -4.06 0.45 1.28
C GLY A 86 -4.89 0.56 2.53
N VAL A 87 -6.18 0.25 2.42
CA VAL A 87 -7.11 0.23 3.55
C VAL A 87 -7.79 -1.14 3.59
N TRP A 88 -7.60 -1.89 4.68
CA TRP A 88 -8.32 -3.12 4.95
C TRP A 88 -9.47 -2.83 5.90
N VAL A 89 -10.64 -3.35 5.59
CA VAL A 89 -11.88 -3.18 6.34
C VAL A 89 -12.40 -4.56 6.69
N GLU A 90 -11.98 -5.11 7.82
CA GLU A 90 -12.23 -6.50 8.20
C GLU A 90 -13.25 -6.57 9.35
N PRO A 91 -14.37 -7.29 9.20
CA PRO A 91 -15.33 -7.45 10.29
C PRO A 91 -14.70 -8.22 11.45
N VAL A 92 -14.85 -7.69 12.68
CA VAL A 92 -14.52 -8.41 13.92
C VAL A 92 -15.75 -9.16 14.41
N ASN A 93 -16.90 -8.51 14.34
CA ASN A 93 -18.24 -9.06 14.55
C ASN A 93 -19.27 -8.21 13.78
N GLU A 94 -20.56 -8.40 14.01
CA GLU A 94 -21.64 -7.69 13.28
C GLU A 94 -21.62 -6.16 13.47
N ASN A 95 -21.06 -5.66 14.56
CA ASN A 95 -21.10 -4.23 14.93
C ASN A 95 -19.70 -3.60 15.07
N ASP A 96 -18.63 -4.39 15.00
CA ASP A 96 -17.27 -3.92 15.14
C ASP A 96 -16.44 -4.28 13.90
N THR A 97 -15.74 -3.29 13.36
CA THR A 97 -14.89 -3.45 12.18
C THR A 97 -13.48 -2.99 12.49
N LYS A 98 -12.51 -3.83 12.17
CA LYS A 98 -11.08 -3.52 12.26
C LYS A 98 -10.64 -2.90 10.95
N VAL A 99 -10.14 -1.67 11.03
CA VAL A 99 -9.58 -0.95 9.89
C VAL A 99 -8.07 -0.91 10.02
N THR A 100 -7.36 -1.33 8.97
CA THR A 100 -5.91 -1.22 8.86
C THR A 100 -5.56 -0.30 7.71
N VAL A 101 -4.72 0.70 7.95
CA VAL A 101 -4.27 1.65 6.91
C VAL A 101 -2.76 1.56 6.75
N VAL A 102 -2.32 1.34 5.52
CA VAL A 102 -0.91 1.36 5.12
C VAL A 102 -0.70 2.49 4.14
N THR A 103 0.33 3.30 4.38
CA THR A 103 0.73 4.38 3.50
C THR A 103 2.19 4.20 3.13
N LYS A 104 2.49 4.07 1.83
CA LYS A 104 3.85 3.97 1.30
C LYS A 104 4.04 5.02 0.21
N ARG A 105 5.09 5.84 0.32
CA ARG A 105 5.45 6.79 -0.75
C ARG A 105 6.07 6.02 -1.91
N LYS A 106 5.65 6.29 -3.15
CA LYS A 106 6.40 5.81 -4.33
C LYS A 106 7.69 6.60 -4.39
N MET A 107 8.82 5.92 -4.20
CA MET A 107 10.13 6.55 -4.43
C MET A 107 10.28 6.80 -5.93
N GLN A 108 10.57 8.05 -6.29
CA GLN A 108 10.98 8.41 -7.64
C GLN A 108 12.43 7.93 -7.81
N THR A 109 12.64 6.98 -8.73
CA THR A 109 13.98 6.52 -9.11
C THR A 109 14.73 7.59 -9.88
#